data_AF-A0A959TH57-F1
#
_entry.id   AF-A0A959TH57-F1
#
_cell.length_a   1.000
_cell.length_b   1.000
_cell.length_c   1.000
_cell.angle_alpha   90.00
_cell.angle_beta   90.00
_cell.angle_gamma   90.00
#
_symmetry.space_group_name_H-M   'P 1'
#
loop_
_entity.id
_entity.type
_entity.pdbx_description
1 polymer ?
#
loop_
_entity_poly.entity_id
_entity_poly.type
_entity_poly.pdbx_seq_one_letter_code
_entity_poly.pdbx_strand_id
1 'polypeptide(L)' 'MVQPKNKHLIDLRFLEGPRSRWKEFRSVLSIANEFIYGFRRLHFVGPCVTFFGSARFQEDHPYYEAAR' A
#
# COMPACT_ATOMS: atom_id res chain seq x y z
N MET A 1 -20.47 -5.99 25.28
CA MET A 1 -19.00 -5.85 25.35
C MET A 1 -18.57 -5.13 24.07
N VAL A 2 -18.34 -3.82 24.17
CA VAL A 2 -18.15 -2.92 23.03
C VAL A 2 -16.71 -3.03 22.52
N GLN A 3 -16.53 -3.41 21.26
CA GLN A 3 -15.23 -3.41 20.57
C GLN A 3 -14.86 -1.98 20.16
N PRO A 4 -13.75 -1.38 20.63
CA PRO A 4 -13.39 -0.04 20.23
C PRO A 4 -12.57 -0.03 18.93
N LYS A 5 -13.14 0.68 17.95
CA LYS A 5 -12.54 1.67 17.03
C LYS A 5 -11.12 1.40 16.47
N ASN A 6 -11.15 1.10 15.17
CA ASN A 6 -10.22 1.47 14.11
C ASN A 6 -9.05 2.39 14.54
N LYS A 7 -7.87 1.82 14.70
CA LYS A 7 -6.59 2.54 14.79
C LYS A 7 -5.73 1.93 13.67
N HIS A 8 -5.17 2.77 12.80
CA HIS A 8 -4.22 2.34 11.77
C HIS A 8 -2.94 1.90 12.47
N LEU A 9 -2.99 0.70 13.05
CA LEU A 9 -1.90 0.06 13.74
C LEU A 9 -0.89 -0.28 12.64
N ILE A 10 0.27 0.37 12.70
CA ILE A 10 1.49 -0.20 12.13
C ILE A 10 1.45 -1.68 12.52
N ASP A 11 1.44 -2.59 11.56
CA ASP A 11 1.26 -4.02 11.84
C ASP A 11 2.53 -4.56 12.52
N LEU A 12 2.64 -4.29 13.82
CA LEU A 12 3.78 -4.65 14.68
C LEU A 12 4.03 -6.16 14.67
N ARG A 13 3.06 -6.97 14.19
CA ARG A 13 3.20 -8.40 13.93
C ARG A 13 4.26 -8.74 12.89
N PHE A 14 4.76 -7.78 12.12
CA PHE A 14 5.94 -7.98 11.25
C PHE A 14 7.27 -7.84 12.01
N LEU A 15 7.28 -7.12 13.14
CA LEU A 15 8.45 -6.95 14.00
C LEU A 15 8.49 -7.96 15.15
N GLU A 16 7.37 -8.62 15.42
CA GLU A 16 7.31 -9.77 16.32
C GLU A 16 8.08 -10.97 15.72
N GLY A 17 8.67 -11.78 16.59
CA GLY A 17 9.57 -12.88 16.24
C GLY A 17 8.97 -13.98 15.34
N PRO A 18 9.66 -15.13 15.18
CA PRO A 18 9.40 -16.07 14.10
C PRO A 18 7.93 -16.49 13.98
N ARG A 19 7.34 -16.17 12.82
CA ARG A 19 5.94 -16.46 12.48
C ARG A 19 5.78 -17.90 11.99
N SER A 20 4.55 -18.39 12.04
CA SER A 20 4.21 -19.71 11.51
C SER A 20 4.57 -19.81 10.02
N ARG A 21 5.33 -20.85 9.65
CA ARG A 21 5.76 -21.11 8.25
C ARG A 21 4.59 -21.13 7.25
N TRP A 22 3.43 -21.62 7.68
CA TRP A 22 2.21 -21.64 6.85
C TRP A 22 1.63 -20.24 6.63
N LYS A 23 1.72 -19.35 7.63
CA LYS A 23 1.29 -17.96 7.47
C LYS A 23 2.23 -17.22 6.51
N GLU A 24 3.54 -17.41 6.68
CA GLU A 24 4.54 -16.84 5.77
C GLU A 24 4.35 -17.31 4.32
N PHE A 25 4.13 -18.61 4.13
CA PHE A 25 3.85 -19.15 2.79
C PHE A 25 2.63 -18.51 2.13
N ARG A 26 1.53 -18.35 2.87
CA ARG A 26 0.33 -17.66 2.36
C ARG A 26 0.60 -16.18 2.04
N SER A 27 1.36 -15.48 2.88
CA SER A 27 1.76 -14.09 2.62
C SER A 27 2.55 -13.98 1.31
N VAL A 28 3.52 -14.87 1.09
CA VAL A 28 4.32 -14.90 -0.14
C VAL A 28 3.43 -15.09 -1.37
N LEU A 29 2.49 -16.04 -1.32
CA LEU A 29 1.55 -16.27 -2.43
C LEU A 29 0.65 -15.05 -2.68
N SER A 30 0.18 -14.37 -1.63
CA SER A 30 -0.64 -13.16 -1.76
C SER A 30 0.14 -12.04 -2.45
N ILE A 31 1.36 -11.76 -1.96
CA ILE A 31 2.23 -10.72 -2.51
C ILE A 31 2.56 -11.03 -3.97
N ALA A 32 2.92 -12.27 -4.29
CA ALA A 32 3.19 -12.70 -5.66
C ALA A 32 1.99 -12.48 -6.59
N ASN A 33 0.77 -12.74 -6.11
CA ASN A 33 -0.45 -12.51 -6.87
C ASN A 33 -0.68 -11.01 -7.15
N GLU A 34 -0.41 -10.13 -6.17
CA GLU A 34 -0.49 -8.67 -6.36
C GLU A 34 0.50 -8.18 -7.42
N PHE A 35 1.73 -8.72 -7.42
CA PHE A 35 2.72 -8.42 -8.46
C PHE A 35 2.26 -8.87 -9.85
N ILE A 36 1.78 -10.12 -9.99
CA ILE A 36 1.28 -10.64 -11.28
C ILE A 36 0.12 -9.78 -11.79
N TYR A 37 -0.80 -9.41 -10.90
CA TYR A 37 -1.92 -8.54 -11.23
C TYR A 37 -1.45 -7.16 -11.72
N GLY A 38 -0.53 -6.52 -10.98
CA GLY A 38 0.03 -5.21 -11.32
C GLY A 38 0.76 -5.22 -12.66
N PHE A 39 1.64 -6.20 -12.89
CA PHE A 39 2.37 -6.33 -14.15
C PHE A 39 1.42 -6.53 -15.33
N ARG A 40 0.40 -7.38 -15.20
CA ARG A 40 -0.58 -7.60 -16.29
C ARG A 40 -1.37 -6.34 -16.63
N ARG A 41 -1.71 -5.52 -15.64
CA ARG A 41 -2.44 -4.26 -15.85
C ARG A 41 -1.56 -3.18 -16.47
N LEU A 42 -0.31 -3.08 -16.05
CA LEU A 42 0.62 -2.05 -16.49
C LEU A 42 1.41 -2.44 -17.74
N HIS A 43 1.34 -3.70 -18.17
CA HIS A 43 2.11 -4.25 -19.30
C HIS A 43 1.99 -3.44 -20.59
N PHE A 44 0.81 -2.89 -20.87
CA PHE A 44 0.53 -2.14 -22.11
C PHE A 44 0.43 -0.63 -21.90
N VAL A 45 0.80 -0.13 -20.72
CA VAL A 45 0.85 1.31 -20.47
C VAL A 45 2.01 1.90 -21.27
N GLY A 46 1.74 2.93 -22.06
CA GLY A 46 2.75 3.66 -22.81
C GLY A 46 3.69 4.46 -21.90
N PRO A 47 4.52 5.37 -22.45
CA PRO A 47 5.42 6.18 -21.62
C PRO A 47 4.62 6.98 -20.58
N CYS A 48 4.92 6.72 -19.30
CA CYS A 48 4.22 7.34 -18.17
C CYS A 48 5.20 8.00 -17.21
N VAL A 49 4.74 9.05 -16.52
CA VAL A 49 5.48 9.74 -15.46
C VAL A 49 4.75 9.54 -14.15
N THR A 50 5.46 9.08 -13.13
CA THR A 50 4.92 8.94 -11.76
C THR A 50 5.28 10.17 -10.95
N PHE A 51 4.28 10.89 -10.48
CA PHE A 51 4.44 12.02 -9.57
C PHE A 51 4.16 11.59 -8.13
N PHE A 52 4.95 12.11 -7.18
CA PHE A 52 4.75 11.91 -5.75
C PHE A 52 4.49 13.25 -5.08
N GLY A 53 3.58 13.27 -4.11
CA GLY A 53 3.18 14.48 -3.38
C GLY A 53 2.74 14.17 -1.96
N SER A 54 2.60 15.21 -1.15
CA SER A 54 2.13 15.06 0.23
C SER A 54 0.65 14.67 0.25
N ALA A 55 0.33 13.51 0.81
CA ALA A 55 -1.05 13.09 1.07
C ALA A 55 -1.78 13.95 2.12
N ARG A 56 -1.12 14.95 2.70
CA ARG A 56 -1.66 15.83 3.75
C ARG A 56 -2.03 17.23 3.26
N PHE A 57 -1.64 17.59 2.04
CA PHE A 57 -1.97 18.90 1.50
C PHE A 57 -3.48 18.96 1.20
N GLN A 58 -4.10 20.02 1.70
CA GLN A 58 -5.48 20.35 1.39
C GLN A 58 -5.53 21.03 0.01
N GLU A 59 -6.71 21.11 -0.58
CA GLU A 59 -6.88 21.61 -1.96
C GLU A 59 -6.40 23.05 -2.14
N ASP A 60 -6.44 23.86 -1.08
CA ASP A 60 -5.98 25.26 -1.04
C ASP A 60 -4.46 25.41 -0.94
N HIS A 61 -3.71 24.32 -0.80
CA HIS A 61 -2.26 24.38 -0.67
C HIS A 61 -1.62 24.77 -2.01
N PRO A 62 -0.67 25.73 -2.05
CA PRO A 62 -0.08 26.21 -3.30
C PRO A 62 0.56 25.10 -4.15
N TYR A 63 1.18 24.10 -3.53
CA TYR A 63 1.69 22.92 -4.23
C TYR A 63 0.62 21.94 -4.75
N TYR A 64 -0.58 21.94 -4.15
CA TYR A 64 -1.70 21.15 -4.67
C TYR A 64 -2.27 21.82 -5.92
N GLU A 65 -2.49 23.14 -5.87
CA GLU A 65 -2.93 23.93 -7.03
C GLU A 65 -1.92 23.88 -8.19
N ALA A 66 -0.61 23.90 -7.91
CA ALA A 66 0.42 23.77 -8.95
C ALA A 66 0.50 22.36 -9.60
N ALA A 67 -0.09 21.34 -8.97
CA ALA A 67 -0.05 19.95 -9.43
C ALA A 67 -1.39 19.46 -10.01
N ARG A 68 -2.43 20.30 -9.99
CA ARG A 68 -3.70 20.07 -10.67
C ARG A 68 -3.54 20.22 -12.18
#